data_AF-A0AA95J9M4-F1
#
_entry.id   AF-A0AA95J9M4-F1
#
_cell.length_a   1.000
_cell.length_b   1.000
_cell.length_c   1.000
_cell.angle_alpha   90.00
_cell.angle_beta   90.00
_cell.angle_gamma   90.00
#
_symmetry.space_group_name_H-M   'P 1'
#
loop_
_entity.id
_entity.type
_entity.pdbx_description
1 polymer ?
#
loop_
_entity_poly.entity_id
_entity_poly.type
_entity_poly.pdbx_seq_one_letter_code
_entity_poly.pdbx_strand_id
1 'polypeptide(L)'
;MPRHTETIRALREILTGLTRETAWPQKNEVSRNIDIALSTIEWTPAVGAAATDGAARCFETLQIVSRASSDAEKRTAAIRDGLAAIDELERVFDAAKQA
;
A
#
# COMPACT_ATOMS: atom_id res chain seq x y z
N MET A 1 -14.95 6.61 11.57
CA MET A 1 -14.24 5.85 10.51
C MET A 1 -13.58 4.65 11.18
N PRO A 2 -13.56 3.48 10.53
CA PRO A 2 -12.75 2.35 10.99
C PRO A 2 -11.28 2.73 11.10
N ARG A 3 -10.55 2.11 12.04
CA ARG A 3 -9.15 2.46 12.31
C ARG A 3 -8.22 2.11 11.13
N HIS A 4 -8.52 1.03 10.39
CA HIS A 4 -7.77 0.68 9.18
C HIS A 4 -7.89 1.72 8.08
N THR A 5 -9.04 2.41 7.94
CA THR A 5 -9.26 3.42 6.90
C THR A 5 -8.29 4.60 7.01
N GLU A 6 -7.94 5.03 8.22
CA GLU A 6 -6.96 6.10 8.44
C GLU A 6 -5.56 5.66 8.00
N THR A 7 -5.20 4.42 8.32
CA THR A 7 -3.91 3.82 7.96
C THR A 7 -3.77 3.57 6.46
N ILE A 8 -4.85 3.11 5.80
CA ILE A 8 -4.91 2.97 4.34
C ILE A 8 -4.83 4.35 3.67
N ARG A 9 -5.48 5.39 4.22
CA ARG A 9 -5.33 6.76 3.71
C ARG A 9 -3.87 7.23 3.77
N ALA A 10 -3.18 6.99 4.88
CA ALA A 10 -1.75 7.31 5.00
C ALA A 10 -0.89 6.58 3.94
N LEU A 11 -1.19 5.30 3.66
CA LEU A 11 -0.55 4.56 2.57
C LEU A 11 -0.77 5.21 1.21
N ARG A 12 -1.99 5.64 0.90
CA ARG A 12 -2.29 6.35 -0.36
C ARG A 12 -1.51 7.66 -0.48
N GLU A 13 -1.43 8.42 0.61
CA GLU A 13 -0.66 9.67 0.66
C GLU A 13 0.83 9.42 0.41
N ILE A 14 1.40 8.37 1.03
CA ILE A 14 2.78 7.95 0.79
C ILE A 14 2.99 7.61 -0.69
N LEU A 15 2.19 6.72 -1.26
CA LEU A 15 2.35 6.27 -2.65
C LEU A 15 2.19 7.42 -3.66
N THR A 16 1.25 8.33 -3.41
CA THR A 16 0.99 9.49 -4.27
C THR A 16 2.13 10.52 -4.21
N GLY A 17 2.77 10.66 -3.04
CA GLY A 17 3.87 11.59 -2.81
C GLY A 17 5.26 11.03 -3.14
N LEU A 18 5.36 9.83 -3.70
CA LEU A 18 6.66 9.22 -3.98
C LEU A 18 7.44 10.00 -5.03
N THR A 19 8.66 10.37 -4.66
CA THR A 19 9.70 10.79 -5.59
C THR A 19 10.77 9.71 -5.65
N ARG A 20 11.71 9.86 -6.58
CA ARG A 20 12.85 8.95 -6.67
C ARG A 20 13.63 8.87 -5.35
N GLU A 21 13.85 10.03 -4.73
CA GLU A 21 14.63 10.20 -3.52
C GLU A 21 13.91 9.66 -2.28
N THR A 22 12.57 9.74 -2.26
CA THR A 22 11.76 9.33 -1.10
C THR A 22 11.25 7.90 -1.18
N ALA A 23 11.17 7.29 -2.37
CA ALA A 23 10.60 5.95 -2.55
C ALA A 23 11.21 4.87 -1.65
N TRP A 24 12.52 4.67 -1.67
CA TRP A 24 13.12 3.62 -0.84
C TRP A 24 13.12 3.94 0.67
N PRO A 25 13.38 5.19 1.09
CA PRO A 25 13.21 5.59 2.49
C PRO A 25 11.82 5.30 3.07
N GLN A 26 10.75 5.38 2.27
CA GLN A 26 9.37 5.13 2.72
C GLN A 26 9.02 3.65 2.95
N LYS A 27 9.90 2.70 2.60
CA LYS A 27 9.60 1.25 2.66
C LYS A 27 9.12 0.76 4.04
N ASN A 28 9.71 1.30 5.11
CA ASN A 28 9.37 0.88 6.47
C ASN A 28 8.02 1.46 6.89
N GLU A 29 7.70 2.68 6.44
CA GLU A 29 6.42 3.31 6.73
C GLU A 29 5.29 2.60 5.99
N VAL A 30 5.52 2.19 4.74
CA VAL A 30 4.57 1.33 3.99
C VAL A 30 4.31 0.02 4.74
N SER A 31 5.36 -0.71 5.12
CA SER A 31 5.20 -1.96 5.88
C SER A 31 4.43 -1.74 7.19
N ARG A 32 4.82 -0.71 7.94
CA ARG A 32 4.21 -0.37 9.23
C ARG A 32 2.71 -0.08 9.10
N ASN A 33 2.31 0.68 8.09
CA ASN A 33 0.90 0.99 7.89
C ASN A 33 0.09 -0.26 7.50
N ILE A 34 0.64 -1.15 6.67
CA ILE A 34 -0.03 -2.42 6.36
C ILE A 34 -0.21 -3.27 7.64
N ASP A 35 0.83 -3.37 8.47
CA ASP A 35 0.78 -4.11 9.73
C ASP A 35 -0.25 -3.52 10.72
N ILE A 36 -0.28 -2.18 10.85
CA ILE A 36 -1.26 -1.49 11.71
C ILE A 36 -2.68 -1.75 11.21
N ALA A 37 -2.93 -1.62 9.90
CA ALA A 37 -4.26 -1.85 9.35
C ALA A 37 -4.70 -3.31 9.58
N LEU A 38 -3.81 -4.27 9.32
CA LEU A 38 -4.06 -5.70 9.55
C LEU A 38 -4.33 -6.01 11.04
N SER A 39 -3.68 -5.33 11.97
CA SER A 39 -3.88 -5.54 13.42
C SER A 39 -5.28 -5.21 13.93
N THR A 40 -6.09 -4.53 13.12
CA THR A 40 -7.47 -4.13 13.46
C THR A 40 -8.53 -5.04 12.82
N ILE A 41 -8.11 -6.03 12.03
CA ILE A 41 -8.98 -6.88 11.23
C ILE A 41 -8.85 -8.34 11.66
N GLU A 42 -9.98 -9.05 11.82
CA GLU A 42 -9.99 -10.48 12.09
C GLU A 42 -9.32 -11.22 10.94
N TRP A 43 -8.34 -12.06 11.27
CA TRP A 43 -7.57 -12.77 10.25
C TRP A 43 -8.43 -13.80 9.52
N THR A 44 -8.38 -13.76 8.19
CA THR A 44 -8.93 -14.80 7.30
C THR A 44 -7.95 -15.06 6.15
N PRO A 45 -8.07 -16.19 5.42
CA PRO A 45 -7.25 -16.43 4.24
C PRO A 45 -7.37 -15.32 3.18
N ALA A 46 -8.55 -14.72 3.00
CA ALA A 46 -8.76 -13.62 2.07
C ALA A 46 -8.02 -12.35 2.51
N VAL A 47 -8.09 -12.00 3.80
CA VAL A 47 -7.34 -10.89 4.40
C VAL A 47 -5.84 -11.10 4.24
N GLY A 48 -5.34 -12.31 4.51
CA GLY A 48 -3.91 -12.64 4.35
C GLY A 48 -3.43 -12.55 2.90
N ALA A 49 -4.23 -13.02 1.95
CA ALA A 49 -3.92 -12.93 0.52
C ALA A 49 -3.88 -11.47 0.04
N ALA A 50 -4.89 -10.68 0.39
CA ALA A 50 -4.96 -9.26 0.03
C ALA A 50 -3.82 -8.45 0.64
N ALA A 51 -3.49 -8.67 1.92
CA ALA A 51 -2.38 -8.00 2.58
C ALA A 51 -1.03 -8.34 1.92
N THR A 52 -0.84 -9.60 1.53
CA THR A 52 0.38 -10.06 0.84
C THR A 52 0.52 -9.42 -0.54
N ASP A 53 -0.54 -9.44 -1.35
CA ASP A 53 -0.54 -8.84 -2.68
C ASP A 53 -0.38 -7.31 -2.60
N GLY A 54 -1.14 -6.65 -1.73
CA GLY A 54 -1.04 -5.21 -1.48
C GLY A 54 0.36 -4.78 -1.06
N ALA A 55 1.00 -5.53 -0.15
CA ALA A 55 2.39 -5.29 0.24
C ALA A 55 3.34 -5.46 -0.95
N ALA A 56 3.24 -6.57 -1.70
CA ALA A 56 4.10 -6.83 -2.84
C ALA A 56 4.02 -5.71 -3.89
N ARG A 57 2.82 -5.24 -4.20
CA ARG A 57 2.58 -4.14 -5.15
C ARG A 57 3.11 -2.80 -4.66
N CYS A 58 2.97 -2.52 -3.36
CA CYS A 58 3.60 -1.33 -2.79
C CYS A 58 5.13 -1.40 -2.89
N PHE A 59 5.75 -2.53 -2.55
CA PHE A 59 7.20 -2.68 -2.67
C PHE A 59 7.69 -2.59 -4.13
N GLU A 60 6.96 -3.18 -5.07
CA GLU A 60 7.23 -3.03 -6.50
C GLU A 60 7.16 -1.56 -6.93
N THR A 61 6.15 -0.82 -6.47
CA THR A 61 6.00 0.62 -6.71
C THR A 61 7.23 1.40 -6.20
N LEU A 62 7.66 1.15 -4.96
CA LEU A 62 8.85 1.81 -4.39
C LEU A 62 10.12 1.48 -5.20
N GLN A 63 10.27 0.23 -5.64
CA GLN A 63 11.41 -0.18 -6.48
C GLN A 63 11.40 0.50 -7.84
N ILE A 64 10.24 0.57 -8.49
CA ILE A 64 10.11 1.23 -9.80
C ILE A 64 10.39 2.72 -9.66
N VAL A 65 9.75 3.41 -8.70
CA VAL A 65 9.92 4.85 -8.52
C VAL A 65 11.35 5.23 -8.14
N SER A 66 12.02 4.44 -7.29
CA SER A 66 13.43 4.69 -6.92
C SER A 66 14.42 4.49 -8.08
N ARG A 67 14.10 3.62 -9.04
CA ARG A 67 14.97 3.28 -10.18
C ARG A 67 14.65 4.06 -11.47
N ALA A 68 13.40 4.48 -11.67
CA ALA A 68 12.92 5.12 -12.89
C ALA A 68 13.23 6.64 -12.88
N SER A 69 14.50 7.00 -13.00
CA SER A 69 14.94 8.40 -12.92
C SER A 69 14.35 9.32 -13.99
N SER A 70 14.20 8.83 -15.22
CA SER A 70 13.79 9.63 -16.39
C SER A 70 12.47 9.18 -17.02
N ASP A 71 11.87 8.08 -16.56
CA ASP A 71 10.64 7.51 -17.13
C ASP A 71 9.42 7.87 -16.27
N ALA A 72 8.81 9.02 -16.59
CA ALA A 72 7.65 9.54 -15.87
C ALA A 72 6.39 8.69 -16.06
N GLU A 73 6.23 8.09 -17.23
CA GLU A 73 5.08 7.22 -17.54
C GLU A 73 5.15 5.95 -16.69
N LYS A 74 6.32 5.31 -16.64
CA LYS A 74 6.54 4.14 -15.80
C LYS A 74 6.35 4.42 -14.31
N ARG A 75 6.81 5.57 -13.81
CA ARG A 75 6.53 5.98 -12.42
C ARG A 75 5.03 6.14 -12.18
N THR A 76 4.33 6.84 -13.07
CA THR A 76 2.89 7.08 -12.95
C THR A 76 2.09 5.78 -12.99
N ALA A 77 2.46 4.86 -13.88
CA ALA A 77 1.85 3.54 -13.98
C ALA A 77 2.06 2.74 -12.68
N ALA A 78 3.29 2.69 -12.16
CA ALA A 78 3.58 1.98 -10.92
C ALA A 78 2.81 2.55 -9.73
N ILE A 79 2.73 3.88 -9.58
CA ILE A 79 1.93 4.51 -8.53
C ILE A 79 0.45 4.15 -8.67
N ARG A 80 -0.09 4.18 -9.90
CA ARG A 80 -1.48 3.79 -10.16
C ARG A 80 -1.74 2.32 -9.77
N ASP A 81 -0.86 1.41 -10.14
CA ASP A 81 -1.00 -0.02 -9.83
C ASP A 81 -0.89 -0.26 -8.31
N GLY A 82 0.02 0.43 -7.63
CA GLY A 82 0.14 0.41 -6.17
C GLY A 82 -1.12 0.93 -5.47
N LEU A 83 -1.70 2.04 -5.96
CA LEU A 83 -2.94 2.59 -5.43
C LEU A 83 -4.13 1.64 -5.64
N ALA A 84 -4.25 1.01 -6.81
CA ALA A 84 -5.29 0.02 -7.07
C ALA A 84 -5.20 -1.20 -6.13
N ALA A 85 -3.97 -1.65 -5.82
CA ALA A 85 -3.77 -2.72 -4.84
C ALA A 85 -4.17 -2.32 -3.42
N ILE A 86 -3.96 -1.05 -3.04
CA ILE A 86 -4.39 -0.50 -1.75
C ILE A 86 -5.91 -0.35 -1.68
N ASP A 87 -6.57 0.02 -2.79
CA ASP A 87 -8.03 0.08 -2.87
C ASP A 87 -8.66 -1.31 -2.70
N GLU A 88 -8.06 -2.33 -3.33
CA GLU A 88 -8.49 -3.72 -3.15
C GLU A 88 -8.25 -4.22 -1.72
N LEU A 89 -7.11 -3.88 -1.12
CA LEU A 89 -6.82 -4.19 0.28
C LEU A 89 -7.88 -3.59 1.23
N GLU A 90 -8.22 -2.31 1.04
CA GLU A 90 -9.25 -1.65 1.85
C GLU A 90 -10.61 -2.30 1.66
N ARG A 91 -10.99 -2.64 0.42
CA ARG A 91 -12.24 -3.35 0.13
C ARG A 91 -12.34 -4.67 0.89
N VAL A 92 -11.23 -5.42 0.97
CA VAL A 92 -11.18 -6.69 1.73
C VAL A 92 -11.26 -6.44 3.23
N PHE A 93 -10.60 -5.40 3.74
CA PHE A 93 -10.68 -5.02 5.16
C PHE A 93 -12.08 -4.53 5.57
N ASP A 94 -12.76 -3.77 4.71
CA ASP A 94 -14.14 -3.31 4.93
C ASP A 94 -15.15 -4.46 4.95
N ALA A 95 -14.89 -5.52 4.18
CA ALA A 95 -15.71 -6.73 4.17
C ALA A 95 -15.40 -7.69 5.34
N ALA A 96 -14.27 -7.50 6.01
CA ALA A 96 -13.84 -8.31 7.14
C ALA A 96 -14.40 -7.78 8.46
N LYS A 97 -14.52 -8.67 9.45
CA LYS A 97 -14.86 -8.26 10.82
C LYS A 97 -13.66 -7.56 11.45
N GLN A 98 -13.94 -6.59 12.32
CA GLN A 98 -12.91 -5.99 13.15
C GLN A 98 -12.45 -6.99 14.21
N ALA A 99 -11.15 -7.01 14.51
CA ALA A 99 -10.54 -7.87 15.54
C ALA A 99 -10.83 -7.40 16.97
#